data_AF-A0A2J0M9A6-F1
#
_entry.id   AF-A0A2J0M9A6-F1
#
_cell.length_a   1.000
_cell.length_b   1.000
_cell.length_c   1.000
_cell.angle_alpha   90.00
_cell.angle_beta   90.00
_cell.angle_gamma   90.00
#
_symmetry.space_group_name_H-M   'P 1'
#
loop_
_entity.id
_entity.type
_entity.pdbx_description
1 polymer ?
#
loop_
_entity_poly.entity_id
_entity_poly.type
_entity_poly.pdbx_seq_one_letter_code
_entity_poly.pdbx_strand_id
1 'polypeptide(L)'
;MSNLIPHITYYILLILYFLFFAFISWRNITWAIALIIVLLPSYLIKFHIWFVPMTLLEGMILILFASWIIKKCKMQNAKCKVTIKNLKLDNWIWPLLAWIAAATMAMIVSPDKR
;
A
#
# COMPACT_ATOMS: atom_id res chain seq x y z
N MET A 1 13.08 -19.19 -26.32
CA MET A 1 13.86 -18.09 -25.72
C MET A 1 13.28 -16.68 -25.99
N SER A 2 12.53 -16.45 -27.07
CA SER A 2 12.05 -15.09 -27.45
C SER A 2 10.93 -14.52 -26.56
N ASN A 3 10.11 -15.36 -25.92
CA ASN A 3 8.99 -14.91 -25.08
C ASN A 3 9.37 -14.61 -23.62
N LEU A 4 10.59 -14.92 -23.17
CA LEU A 4 11.00 -14.69 -21.76
C LEU A 4 11.48 -13.25 -21.52
N ILE A 5 12.11 -12.67 -22.53
CA ILE A 5 12.67 -11.31 -22.53
C ILE A 5 11.60 -10.23 -22.23
N PRO A 6 10.41 -10.22 -22.87
CA PRO A 6 9.41 -9.19 -22.59
C PRO A 6 8.88 -9.21 -21.15
N HIS A 7 8.79 -10.39 -20.52
CA HIS A 7 8.39 -10.49 -19.12
C HIS A 7 9.43 -9.85 -18.19
N ILE A 8 10.72 -10.13 -18.42
CA ILE A 8 11.81 -9.57 -17.61
C ILE A 8 11.84 -8.04 -17.76
N THR A 9 11.71 -7.52 -18.99
CA THR A 9 11.68 -6.08 -19.25
C THR A 9 10.50 -5.38 -18.56
N TYR A 10 9.32 -6.01 -18.53
CA TYR A 10 8.14 -5.48 -17.81
C TYR A 10 8.42 -5.30 -16.31
N TYR A 11 8.97 -6.32 -15.64
CA TYR A 11 9.29 -6.23 -14.21
C TYR A 11 10.33 -5.15 -13.91
N ILE A 12 11.33 -4.99 -14.78
CA ILE A 12 12.37 -3.95 -14.64
C ILE A 12 11.74 -2.55 -14.72
N LEU A 13 10.85 -2.29 -15.69
CA LEU A 13 10.14 -1.01 -15.79
C LEU A 13 9.30 -0.73 -14.55
N LEU A 14 8.64 -1.76 -14.01
CA LEU A 14 7.79 -1.64 -12.83
C LEU A 14 8.59 -1.29 -11.58
N ILE A 15 9.75 -1.95 -11.39
CA ILE A 15 10.69 -1.63 -10.31
C ILE A 15 11.22 -0.20 -10.45
N LEU A 16 11.60 0.20 -11.67
CA LEU A 16 12.11 1.55 -11.94
C LEU A 16 11.05 2.61 -11.63
N TYR A 17 9.79 2.36 -12.01
CA TYR A 17 8.66 3.22 -11.70
C TYR A 17 8.46 3.38 -10.19
N PHE A 18 8.46 2.27 -9.43
CA PHE A 18 8.33 2.34 -7.97
C PHE A 18 9.50 3.06 -7.30
N LEU A 19 10.73 2.90 -7.81
CA LEU A 19 11.90 3.62 -7.32
C LEU A 19 11.74 5.14 -7.52
N PHE A 20 11.27 5.54 -8.71
CA PHE A 20 11.00 6.94 -9.03
C PHE A 20 9.88 7.53 -8.18
N PHE A 21 8.80 6.77 -7.97
CA PHE A 21 7.70 7.16 -7.10
C PHE A 21 8.16 7.30 -5.64
N ALA A 22 8.98 6.37 -5.14
CA ALA A 22 9.57 6.44 -3.80
C ALA A 22 10.42 7.70 -3.62
N PHE A 23 11.22 8.05 -4.63
CA PHE A 23 12.03 9.27 -4.63
C PHE A 23 11.17 10.55 -4.54
N ILE A 24 10.10 10.64 -5.34
CA ILE A 24 9.14 11.76 -5.29
C ILE A 24 8.47 11.84 -3.92
N SER A 25 8.01 10.69 -3.40
CA SER A 25 7.32 10.60 -2.12
C SER A 25 8.19 11.06 -0.95
N TRP A 26 9.50 10.77 -1.02
CA TRP A 26 10.46 11.24 -0.01
C TRP A 26 10.60 12.77 0.02
N ARG A 27 10.63 13.39 -1.16
CA ARG A 27 10.77 14.85 -1.30
C ARG A 27 9.52 15.57 -0.84
N ASN A 28 8.34 15.15 -1.32
CA ASN A 28 7.09 15.78 -0.96
C ASN A 28 5.90 14.81 -1.01
N ILE A 29 5.41 14.44 0.18
CA ILE A 29 4.27 13.55 0.38
C ILE A 29 3.01 14.08 -0.32
N THR A 30 2.80 15.41 -0.35
CA THR A 30 1.61 16.00 -1.00
C THR A 30 1.59 15.75 -2.51
N TRP A 31 2.75 15.81 -3.18
CA TRP A 31 2.85 15.49 -4.61
C TRP A 31 2.67 14.01 -4.88
N ALA A 32 3.16 13.13 -4.00
CA ALA A 32 2.93 11.70 -4.12
C ALA A 32 1.45 11.32 -3.95
N ILE A 33 0.73 11.98 -3.03
CA ILE A 33 -0.72 11.82 -2.87
C ILE A 33 -1.46 12.30 -4.13
N ALA A 34 -1.10 13.47 -4.67
CA ALA A 34 -1.70 13.98 -5.90
C ALA A 34 -1.47 13.02 -7.09
N LEU A 35 -0.26 12.44 -7.21
CA LEU A 35 0.05 11.42 -8.20
C LEU A 35 -0.82 10.16 -8.02
N ILE A 36 -1.00 9.67 -6.79
CA ILE A 36 -1.90 8.54 -6.53
C ILE A 36 -3.33 8.86 -6.96
N ILE A 37 -3.82 10.07 -6.71
CA ILE A 37 -5.18 10.48 -7.10
C ILE A 37 -5.33 10.54 -8.62
N VAL A 38 -4.36 11.11 -9.33
CA VAL A 38 -4.38 11.16 -10.81
C VAL A 38 -4.23 9.76 -11.41
N LEU A 39 -3.46 8.89 -10.76
CA LEU A 39 -3.25 7.50 -11.15
C LEU A 39 -4.23 6.54 -10.46
N LEU A 40 -5.34 7.01 -9.90
CA LEU A 40 -6.42 6.11 -9.47
C LEU A 40 -6.86 5.12 -10.56
N PRO A 41 -6.98 5.47 -11.85
CA PRO A 41 -7.32 4.50 -12.90
C PRO A 41 -6.26 3.40 -13.08
N SER A 42 -5.05 3.55 -12.52
CA SER A 42 -4.04 2.48 -12.50
C SER A 42 -4.40 1.31 -11.56
N TYR A 43 -5.49 1.41 -10.78
CA TYR A 43 -6.08 0.28 -10.05
C TYR A 43 -6.45 -0.90 -10.97
N LEU A 44 -6.73 -0.65 -12.25
CA LEU A 44 -7.02 -1.72 -13.22
C LEU A 44 -5.78 -2.56 -13.56
N ILE A 45 -4.57 -2.07 -13.28
CA ILE A 45 -3.32 -2.77 -13.52
C ILE A 45 -3.07 -3.74 -12.35
N LYS A 46 -3.54 -4.98 -12.54
CA LYS A 46 -3.36 -6.08 -11.61
C LYS A 46 -2.17 -6.93 -12.06
N PHE A 47 -1.20 -7.12 -11.18
CA PHE A 47 -0.12 -8.08 -11.37
C PHE A 47 -0.20 -9.19 -10.34
N HIS A 48 0.12 -10.40 -10.78
CA HIS A 48 0.13 -11.56 -9.89
C HIS A 48 1.53 -11.68 -9.31
N ILE A 49 1.70 -11.30 -8.04
CA ILE A 49 2.91 -11.61 -7.29
C ILE A 49 2.68 -12.92 -6.56
N TRP A 50 3.30 -13.97 -7.09
CA TRP A 50 3.38 -15.35 -6.55
C TRP A 50 2.03 -16.08 -6.38
N PHE A 51 1.07 -15.51 -5.65
CA PHE A 51 -0.28 -16.03 -5.43
C PHE A 51 -1.33 -14.95 -5.10
N VAL A 52 -0.90 -13.70 -4.87
CA VAL A 52 -1.79 -12.60 -4.48
C VAL A 52 -1.93 -11.62 -5.65
N PRO A 53 -3.15 -11.38 -6.15
CA PRO A 53 -3.38 -10.34 -7.14
C PRO A 53 -3.15 -8.98 -6.45
N MET A 54 -1.99 -8.38 -6.73
CA MET A 54 -1.62 -7.08 -6.20
C MET A 54 -1.78 -6.02 -7.28
N THR A 55 -2.26 -4.84 -6.90
CA THR A 55 -2.43 -3.72 -7.81
C THR A 55 -1.21 -2.79 -7.77
N LEU A 56 -0.96 -2.10 -8.87
CA LEU A 56 0.06 -1.04 -8.92
C LEU A 56 -0.21 0.04 -7.88
N LEU A 57 -1.48 0.36 -7.67
CA LEU A 57 -1.94 1.33 -6.69
C LEU A 57 -1.59 0.91 -5.25
N GLU A 58 -1.78 -0.35 -4.87
CA GLU A 58 -1.37 -0.85 -3.54
C GLU A 58 0.12 -0.67 -3.30
N GLY A 59 0.96 -0.93 -4.30
CA GLY A 59 2.40 -0.68 -4.21
C GLY A 59 2.72 0.79 -3.97
N MET A 60 2.03 1.71 -4.66
CA MET A 60 2.19 3.15 -4.46
C MET A 60 1.77 3.57 -3.05
N ILE A 61 0.67 3.04 -2.54
CA ILE A 61 0.17 3.33 -1.19
C ILE A 61 1.17 2.84 -0.13
N LEU A 62 1.72 1.64 -0.28
CA LEU A 62 2.72 1.09 0.64
C LEU A 62 4.00 1.94 0.67
N ILE A 63 4.48 2.37 -0.50
CA ILE A 63 5.65 3.25 -0.61
C ILE A 63 5.37 4.61 0.01
N LEU A 64 4.19 5.19 -0.23
CA LEU A 64 3.78 6.44 0.41
C LEU A 64 3.78 6.28 1.93
N PHE A 65 3.17 5.21 2.45
CA PHE A 65 3.10 4.93 3.87
C PHE A 65 4.49 4.74 4.49
N ALA A 66 5.38 3.97 3.83
CA ALA A 66 6.76 3.79 4.26
C ALA A 66 7.56 5.09 4.23
N SER A 67 7.43 5.91 3.19
CA SER A 67 8.13 7.22 3.14
C SER A 67 7.62 8.18 4.21
N TRP A 68 6.31 8.18 4.47
CA TRP A 68 5.69 9.00 5.50
C TRP A 68 6.14 8.59 6.91
N ILE A 69 6.15 7.28 7.20
CA ILE A 69 6.60 6.77 8.50
C ILE A 69 8.07 7.13 8.73
N ILE A 70 8.93 6.95 7.72
CA ILE A 70 10.35 7.29 7.86
C ILE A 70 10.54 8.80 8.05
N LYS A 71 9.77 9.64 7.34
CA LYS A 71 9.83 11.10 7.52
C LYS A 71 9.36 11.54 8.90
N LYS A 72 8.27 10.95 9.42
CA LYS A 72 7.79 11.20 10.78
C LYS A 72 8.81 10.73 11.84
N CYS A 73 9.38 9.55 11.66
CA CYS A 73 10.43 9.02 12.54
C CYS A 73 11.69 9.90 12.53
N LYS A 74 12.14 10.37 11.36
CA LYS A 74 13.28 11.29 11.24
C LYS A 74 12.99 12.65 11.88
N MET A 75 11.78 13.18 11.73
CA MET A 75 11.43 14.46 12.38
C MET A 75 11.33 14.33 13.92
N GLN A 76 11.06 13.13 14.44
CA GLN A 76 10.98 12.85 15.87
C GLN A 76 12.28 12.34 16.52
N ASN A 77 13.42 12.35 15.78
CA ASN A 77 14.86 12.12 16.09
C ASN A 77 15.38 11.71 17.50
N ALA A 78 14.59 11.16 18.42
CA ALA A 78 15.06 10.66 19.71
C ALA A 78 14.20 9.53 20.31
N LYS A 79 12.95 9.34 19.87
CA LYS A 79 12.13 8.20 20.33
C LYS A 79 11.27 7.63 19.20
N CYS A 80 11.90 7.05 18.19
CA CYS A 80 11.26 5.95 17.45
C CYS A 80 11.22 4.70 18.35
N LYS A 81 10.63 4.84 19.54
CA LYS A 81 10.14 3.69 20.29
C LYS A 81 8.70 3.61 19.84
N VAL A 82 8.44 2.77 18.84
CA VAL A 82 7.08 2.30 18.52
C VAL A 82 6.57 1.63 19.79
N THR A 83 6.13 2.45 20.74
CA THR A 83 5.69 2.02 22.04
C THR A 83 4.22 1.73 21.83
N ILE A 84 3.92 0.54 21.33
CA ILE A 84 2.58 -0.04 21.37
C ILE A 84 2.16 -0.34 22.84
N LYS A 85 2.91 0.18 23.83
CA LYS A 85 2.77 -0.17 25.23
C LYS A 85 1.71 0.65 25.98
N ASN A 86 1.02 1.56 25.31
CA ASN A 86 -0.15 2.26 25.87
C ASN A 86 -1.18 2.56 24.77
N LEU A 87 -1.45 1.59 23.90
CA LEU A 87 -2.79 1.55 23.32
C LEU A 87 -3.72 1.15 24.47
N LYS A 88 -4.19 2.16 25.21
CA LYS A 88 -5.33 2.01 26.11
C LYS A 88 -6.52 1.75 25.20
N LEU A 89 -6.62 0.51 24.75
CA LEU A 89 -7.68 -0.01 23.92
C LEU A 89 -8.92 -0.23 24.81
N ASP A 90 -9.28 0.80 25.57
CA ASP A 90 -10.45 0.75 26.41
C ASP A 90 -11.65 1.18 25.57
N ASN A 91 -12.66 0.32 25.56
CA ASN A 91 -13.96 0.45 24.91
C ASN A 91 -14.06 0.40 23.36
N TRP A 92 -13.04 0.80 22.58
CA TRP A 92 -13.16 0.84 21.09
C TRP A 92 -12.63 -0.39 20.33
N ILE A 93 -12.06 -1.40 21.01
CA ILE A 93 -11.72 -2.69 20.36
C ILE A 93 -12.97 -3.36 19.81
N TRP A 94 -14.04 -3.38 20.60
CA TRP A 94 -15.23 -4.13 20.27
C TRP A 94 -15.88 -3.69 18.96
N PRO A 95 -16.11 -2.38 18.72
CA PRO A 95 -16.60 -1.92 17.42
C PRO A 95 -15.59 -2.14 16.29
N LEU A 96 -14.28 -2.03 16.55
CA LEU A 96 -13.25 -2.28 15.52
C LEU A 96 -13.24 -3.76 15.10
N LEU A 97 -13.31 -4.68 16.07
CA LEU A 97 -13.35 -6.12 15.86
C LEU A 97 -14.66 -6.53 15.17
N ALA A 98 -15.79 -5.97 15.61
CA ALA A 98 -17.09 -6.18 14.98
C ALA A 98 -17.10 -5.66 13.53
N TRP A 99 -16.45 -4.54 13.25
CA TRP A 99 -16.31 -4.02 11.89
C TRP A 99 -15.46 -4.95 11.02
N ILE A 100 -14.30 -5.39 11.52
CA ILE A 100 -13.45 -6.34 10.78
C ILE A 100 -14.20 -7.65 10.52
N ALA A 101 -14.94 -8.17 11.51
CA ALA A 101 -15.75 -9.38 11.36
C ALA A 101 -16.94 -9.19 10.41
N ALA A 102 -17.60 -8.02 10.42
CA ALA A 102 -18.66 -7.70 9.48
C ALA A 102 -18.12 -7.61 8.05
N ALA A 103 -16.92 -7.04 7.86
CA ALA A 103 -16.27 -6.97 6.56
C ALA A 103 -15.87 -8.35 6.03
N THR A 104 -15.38 -9.26 6.87
CA THR A 104 -15.08 -10.64 6.46
C THR A 104 -16.35 -11.44 6.17
N MET A 105 -17.40 -11.27 6.98
CA MET A 105 -18.72 -11.87 6.71
C MET A 105 -19.31 -11.35 5.39
N ALA A 106 -19.18 -10.05 5.09
CA ALA A 106 -19.65 -9.46 3.84
C ALA A 106 -18.92 -10.03 2.60
N MET A 107 -17.62 -10.32 2.71
CA MET A 107 -16.86 -11.00 1.65
C MET A 107 -17.36 -12.43 1.39
N ILE A 108 -17.80 -13.15 2.43
CA ILE A 108 -18.35 -14.51 2.30
C ILE A 108 -19.79 -14.47 1.77
N VAL A 109 -20.58 -13.50 2.25
CA VAL A 109 -22.01 -13.38 1.92
C VAL A 109 -22.23 -12.79 0.55
N SER A 110 -21.30 -11.98 0.03
CA SER A 110 -21.38 -11.47 -1.35
C SER A 110 -21.18 -12.63 -2.32
N PRO A 111 -22.24 -13.16 -2.96
CA PRO A 111 -22.05 -14.08 -4.06
C PRO A 111 -21.47 -13.23 -5.17
N ASP A 112 -20.32 -13.62 -5.72
CA ASP A 112 -19.74 -12.96 -6.89
C ASP A 112 -20.79 -13.07 -8.02
N LYS A 113 -21.65 -12.05 -8.14
CA LYS A 113 -22.58 -11.90 -9.26
C LYS A 113 -21.75 -11.37 -10.41
N ARG A 114 -20.97 -12.24 -10.99
CA ARG A 114 -20.18 -11.98 -12.19
C ARG A 114 -20.35 -13.11 -13.18
#